data_AF-A0AA89ARF1-F1
#
_entry.id   AF-A0AA89ARF1-F1
#
_cell.length_a   1.000
_cell.length_b   1.000
_cell.length_c   1.000
_cell.angle_alpha   90.00
_cell.angle_beta   90.00
_cell.angle_gamma   90.00
#
_symmetry.space_group_name_H-M   'P 1'
#
loop_
_entity.id
_entity.type
_entity.pdbx_description
1 polymer ?
#
loop_
_entity_poly.entity_id
_entity_poly.type
_entity_poly.pdbx_seq_one_letter_code
_entity_poly.pdbx_strand_id
1 'polypeptide(L)'
;HIVNRIMNLHAPEWSGEVRNITYSADGKSVSVVYRVTLYGTDAEIHRESTGTASTTEEGYGDPVQKAEAMAFRRACARFGLGLHLYHEDMV
;
A
#
# COMPACT_ATOMS: atom_id res chain seq x y z
N HIS A 1 7.48 8.39 -5.16
CA HIS A 1 6.25 7.73 -5.66
C HIS A 1 6.47 6.98 -6.97
N ILE A 2 7.40 6.01 -7.03
CA ILE A 2 7.68 5.26 -8.27
C ILE A 2 6.52 4.33 -8.68
N VAL A 3 5.85 3.73 -7.69
CA VAL A 3 4.71 2.83 -7.91
C VAL A 3 3.53 3.56 -8.57
N ASN A 4 3.15 4.75 -8.11
CA ASN A 4 2.09 5.55 -8.74
C ASN A 4 2.41 5.86 -10.21
N ARG A 5 3.68 6.14 -10.53
CA ARG A 5 4.10 6.42 -11.91
C ARG A 5 3.95 5.18 -12.80
N ILE A 6 4.33 4.00 -12.30
CA ILE A 6 4.18 2.72 -13.01
C ILE A 6 2.69 2.43 -13.24
N MET A 7 1.86 2.60 -12.20
CA MET A 7 0.42 2.37 -12.29
C MET A 7 -0.23 3.33 -13.31
N ASN A 8 0.06 4.63 -13.24
CA ASN A 8 -0.46 5.61 -14.20
C ASN A 8 -0.03 5.32 -15.65
N LEU A 9 1.14 4.73 -15.86
CA LEU A 9 1.64 4.40 -17.19
C LEU A 9 0.97 3.13 -17.77
N HIS A 10 0.78 2.10 -16.95
CA HIS A 10 0.35 0.77 -17.42
C HIS A 10 -1.12 0.44 -17.19
N ALA A 11 -1.78 1.13 -16.26
CA ALA A 11 -3.17 0.92 -15.91
C ALA A 11 -3.78 2.26 -15.47
N PRO A 12 -3.95 3.25 -16.38
CA PRO A 12 -4.28 4.63 -16.04
C PRO A 12 -5.60 4.80 -15.27
N GLU A 13 -6.51 3.83 -15.36
CA GLU A 13 -7.78 3.84 -14.65
C GLU A 13 -7.72 3.20 -13.26
N TRP A 14 -6.54 2.77 -12.79
CA TRP A 14 -6.39 2.15 -11.48
C TRP A 14 -6.91 3.03 -10.34
N SER A 15 -7.39 2.37 -9.29
CA SER A 15 -7.82 3.04 -8.06
C SER A 15 -7.17 2.41 -6.84
N GLY A 16 -7.00 3.23 -5.81
CA GLY A 16 -6.53 2.83 -4.50
C GLY A 16 -7.45 3.38 -3.43
N GLU A 17 -7.80 2.56 -2.45
CA GLU A 17 -8.68 2.98 -1.36
C GLU A 17 -8.32 2.30 -0.02
N VAL A 18 -8.50 3.06 1.06
CA VAL A 18 -8.44 2.52 2.42
C VAL A 18 -9.73 1.75 2.70
N ARG A 19 -9.60 0.46 3.03
CA ARG A 19 -10.72 -0.43 3.35
C ARG A 19 -11.04 -0.46 4.83
N ASN A 20 -10.01 -0.32 5.67
CA ASN A 20 -10.17 -0.32 7.11
C ASN A 20 -8.98 0.37 7.79
N ILE A 21 -9.25 1.00 8.93
CA ILE A 21 -8.24 1.55 9.85
C ILE A 21 -8.55 1.00 11.24
N THR A 22 -7.59 0.34 11.87
CA THR A 22 -7.76 -0.27 13.19
C THR A 22 -6.62 0.12 14.10
N TYR A 23 -6.95 0.77 15.22
CA TYR A 23 -6.00 1.06 16.29
C TYR A 23 -5.87 -0.15 17.20
N SER A 24 -4.67 -0.43 17.70
CA SER A 24 -4.49 -1.46 18.72
C SER A 24 -5.20 -1.08 20.02
N ALA A 25 -5.57 -2.08 20.82
CA ALA A 25 -6.31 -1.86 22.08
C ALA A 25 -5.56 -0.96 23.08
N ASP A 26 -4.23 -0.98 23.03
CA ASP A 26 -3.37 -0.12 23.84
C ASP A 26 -3.08 1.25 23.21
N GLY A 27 -3.63 1.53 22.03
CA GLY A 27 -3.45 2.78 21.29
C GLY A 27 -2.04 3.00 20.73
N LYS A 28 -1.14 2.02 20.83
CA LYS A 28 0.29 2.17 20.45
C LYS A 28 0.57 1.94 18.97
N SER A 29 -0.39 1.42 18.22
CA SER A 29 -0.22 1.18 16.79
C SER A 29 -1.53 1.37 16.03
N VAL A 30 -1.39 1.66 14.74
CA VAL A 30 -2.49 1.69 13.79
C VAL A 30 -2.18 0.76 12.63
N SER A 31 -3.16 -0.03 12.24
CA SER A 31 -3.11 -0.91 11.07
C SER A 31 -4.10 -0.41 10.02
N VAL A 32 -3.65 -0.32 8.77
CA VAL A 32 -4.45 0.11 7.64
C VAL A 32 -4.54 -1.05 6.65
N VAL A 33 -5.75 -1.39 6.22
CA VAL A 33 -5.98 -2.30 5.09
C VAL A 33 -6.23 -1.44 3.86
N TYR A 34 -5.44 -1.66 2.81
CA TYR A 34 -5.53 -0.91 1.57
C TYR A 34 -5.81 -1.84 0.40
N ARG A 35 -6.72 -1.42 -0.48
CA ARG A 35 -7.06 -2.12 -1.73
C ARG A 35 -6.53 -1.34 -2.92
N VAL A 36 -5.89 -2.05 -3.84
CA VAL A 36 -5.55 -1.55 -5.18
C VAL A 36 -6.36 -2.33 -6.19
N THR A 37 -7.07 -1.63 -7.06
CA THR A 37 -7.89 -2.21 -8.13
C THR A 37 -7.34 -1.78 -9.48
N LEU A 38 -7.14 -2.75 -10.36
CA LEU A 38 -6.86 -2.54 -11.77
C LEU A 38 -8.12 -2.85 -12.56
N TYR A 39 -8.49 -1.95 -13.46
CA TYR A 39 -9.63 -2.12 -14.35
C TYR A 39 -9.13 -2.58 -15.72
N GLY A 40 -9.58 -3.75 -16.14
CA GLY A 40 -9.45 -4.23 -17.51
C GLY A 40 -10.76 -4.05 -18.26
N THR A 41 -10.74 -4.32 -19.56
CA THR A 41 -11.93 -4.20 -20.41
C THR A 41 -13.06 -5.15 -20.00
N ASP A 42 -12.73 -6.39 -19.60
CA ASP A 42 -13.72 -7.43 -19.29
C ASP A 42 -13.90 -7.68 -17.79
N ALA A 43 -12.93 -7.28 -16.95
CA ALA A 43 -12.93 -7.57 -15.52
C ALA A 43 -12.10 -6.55 -14.74
N GLU A 44 -12.47 -6.39 -13.47
CA GLU A 44 -11.63 -5.74 -12.47
C GLU A 44 -10.90 -6.78 -11.63
N ILE A 45 -9.65 -6.49 -11.28
CA ILE A 45 -8.87 -7.30 -10.35
C ILE A 45 -8.38 -6.42 -9.21
N HIS A 46 -8.54 -6.89 -7.98
CA HIS A 46 -8.06 -6.17 -6.81
C HIS A 46 -7.14 -7.02 -5.94
N ARG A 47 -6.17 -6.37 -5.31
CA ARG A 47 -5.32 -6.96 -4.27
C ARG A 47 -5.34 -6.06 -3.05
N GLU A 48 -5.41 -6.69 -1.89
CA GLU A 48 -5.38 -6.01 -0.62
C GLU A 48 -4.12 -6.38 0.16
N SER A 49 -3.65 -5.44 0.96
CA SER A 49 -2.61 -5.70 1.94
C SER A 49 -2.73 -4.78 3.14
N THR A 50 -2.02 -5.13 4.20
CA THR A 50 -1.98 -4.37 5.44
C THR A 50 -0.63 -3.70 5.64
N GLY A 51 -0.66 -2.53 6.24
CA GLY A 51 0.49 -1.84 6.82
C GLY A 51 0.19 -1.47 8.26
N THR A 52 1.21 -1.50 9.11
CA THR A 52 1.08 -1.18 10.54
C THR A 52 2.17 -0.20 10.91
N ALA A 53 1.81 0.84 11.62
CA ALA A 53 2.74 1.86 12.13
C ALA A 53 2.51 2.07 13.62
N SER A 54 3.58 2.37 14.35
CA SER A 54 3.48 2.80 15.74
C SER A 54 2.92 4.23 15.82
N THR A 55 2.06 4.49 16.80
CA THR A 55 1.54 5.83 17.08
C THR A 55 2.52 6.69 17.89
N THR A 56 3.55 6.07 18.48
CA THR A 56 4.55 6.73 19.33
C THR A 56 5.87 6.97 18.60
N GLU A 57 6.00 6.52 17.35
CA GLU A 57 7.25 6.64 16.60
C GLU A 57 7.46 8.08 16.12
N GLU A 58 8.50 8.72 16.66
CA GLU A 58 8.91 10.07 16.27
C GLU A 58 9.39 10.08 14.81
N GLY A 59 8.82 10.97 14.00
CA GLY A 59 9.16 11.11 12.58
C GLY A 59 8.12 11.93 11.82
N TYR A 60 8.35 12.13 10.53
CA TYR A 60 7.44 12.87 9.66
C TYR A 60 6.25 12.01 9.20
N GLY A 61 5.07 12.63 9.11
CA GLY A 61 3.82 11.99 8.70
C GLY A 61 3.07 11.33 9.86
N ASP A 62 1.74 11.35 9.80
CA ASP A 62 0.93 10.70 10.83
C ASP A 62 0.98 9.15 10.70
N PRO A 63 0.72 8.42 11.79
CA PRO A 63 0.78 6.96 11.79
C PRO A 63 -0.12 6.29 10.74
N VAL A 64 -1.27 6.89 10.41
CA VAL A 64 -2.19 6.36 9.39
C VAL A 64 -1.55 6.49 8.02
N GLN A 65 -0.98 7.66 7.67
CA GLN A 65 -0.26 7.85 6.40
C GLN A 65 0.91 6.87 6.24
N LYS A 66 1.68 6.64 7.31
CA LYS A 66 2.78 5.65 7.30
C LYS A 66 2.25 4.24 7.03
N ALA A 67 1.21 3.83 7.75
CA ALA A 67 0.59 2.51 7.59
C ALA A 67 -0.05 2.35 6.21
N GLU A 68 -0.73 3.37 5.69
CA GLU A 68 -1.32 3.39 4.34
C GLU A 68 -0.25 3.24 3.26
N ALA A 69 0.84 4.01 3.33
CA ALA A 69 1.93 3.92 2.35
C ALA A 69 2.61 2.54 2.35
N MET A 70 2.68 1.88 3.52
CA MET A 70 3.16 0.50 3.63
C MET A 70 2.17 -0.49 3.01
N ALA A 71 0.88 -0.36 3.33
CA ALA A 71 -0.19 -1.20 2.81
C ALA A 71 -0.29 -1.11 1.27
N PHE A 72 -0.27 0.11 0.73
CA PHE A 72 -0.29 0.40 -0.70
C PHE A 72 0.86 -0.30 -1.45
N ARG A 73 2.10 -0.10 -1.00
CA ARG A 73 3.28 -0.72 -1.65
C ARG A 73 3.21 -2.24 -1.63
N ARG A 74 2.70 -2.84 -0.56
CA ARG A 74 2.52 -4.30 -0.45
C ARG A 74 1.37 -4.80 -1.32
N ALA A 75 0.28 -4.04 -1.44
CA ALA A 75 -0.83 -4.37 -2.34
C ALA A 75 -0.38 -4.36 -3.81
N CYS A 76 0.41 -3.36 -4.22
CA CYS A 76 1.02 -3.33 -5.55
C CYS A 76 2.00 -4.50 -5.80
N ALA A 77 2.80 -4.88 -4.78
CA ALA A 77 3.72 -6.01 -4.89
C ALA A 77 2.99 -7.34 -5.18
N ARG A 78 1.73 -7.50 -4.72
CA ARG A 78 0.90 -8.68 -5.01
C ARG A 78 0.45 -8.78 -6.49
N PHE A 79 0.55 -7.69 -7.25
CA PHE A 79 0.40 -7.69 -8.71
C PHE A 79 1.74 -7.94 -9.44
N GLY A 80 2.83 -8.10 -8.69
CA GLY A 80 4.19 -8.20 -9.25
C GLY A 80 4.83 -6.85 -9.58
N LEU A 81 4.20 -5.74 -9.19
CA LEU A 81 4.70 -4.40 -9.48
C LEU A 81 5.77 -3.97 -8.49
N GLY A 82 6.91 -3.50 -8.99
CA GLY A 82 8.00 -3.01 -8.14
C GLY A 82 8.64 -4.06 -7.25
N LEU A 83 8.48 -5.37 -7.56
CA LEU A 83 9.14 -6.47 -6.83
C LEU A 83 10.66 -6.26 -6.75
N HIS A 84 11.28 -5.77 -7.83
CA HIS A 84 12.71 -5.45 -7.87
C HIS A 84 13.15 -4.40 -6.83
N LEU A 85 12.23 -3.60 -6.29
CA LEU A 85 12.51 -2.62 -5.22
C LEU A 85 12.55 -3.25 -3.82
N TYR A 86 12.14 -4.50 -3.68
CA TYR A 86 12.20 -5.28 -2.44
C TYR A 86 13.35 -6.28 -2.41
N HIS A 87 14.05 -6.45 -3.53
CA HIS A 87 15.33 -7.11 -3.53
C HIS A 87 16.34 -6.05 -3.06
N GLU A 88 16.82 -6.15 -1.82
CA GLU A 88 18.13 -5.61 -1.50
C GLU A 88 19.09 -6.23 -2.51
N ASP A 89 19.88 -5.41 -3.18
CA ASP A 89 20.79 -5.84 -4.23
C ASP A 89 21.47 -7.15 -3.82
N MET A 90 21.33 -8.20 -4.64
CA MET A 90 22.22 -9.36 -4.57
C MET A 90 23.60 -8.94 -5.06
N VAL A 91 24.30 -8.12 -4.27
CA VAL A 91 25.72 -7.78 -4.42
C VAL A 91 26.38 -7.76 -3.05
#